data_AF-A0AA43FFU1-F1
#
_entry.id   AF-A0AA43FFU1-F1
#
_cell.length_a   1.000
_cell.length_b   1.000
_cell.length_c   1.000
_cell.angle_alpha   90.00
_cell.angle_beta   90.00
_cell.angle_gamma   90.00
#
_symmetry.space_group_name_H-M   'P 1'
#
loop_
_entity.id
_entity.type
_entity.pdbx_description
1 polymer ?
#
loop_
_entity_poly.entity_id
_entity_poly.type
_entity_poly.pdbx_seq_one_letter_code
_entity_poly.pdbx_strand_id
1 'polypeptide(L)'
;MDRYRNRREAGRVLTQELENLDLPVDTIVLGLPRGGAVCAAEVAAGLGVRLDLLLVRKLGVPSHPEVAFGAIASGGFRVLNASVAAALSDEEVEQVVRKEVRELDRRVAAYGVRALSFTGRCVVIVDDGLATGATMRVAIEAAR
;
A
#
# COMPACT_ATOMS: atom_id res chain seq x y z
N MET A 1 10.64 8.45 22.76
CA MET A 1 10.38 8.07 21.36
C MET A 1 10.87 9.23 20.52
N ASP A 2 11.98 9.03 19.81
CA ASP A 2 12.57 10.12 19.04
C ASP A 2 11.65 10.50 17.90
N ARG A 3 11.29 11.78 17.85
CA ARG A 3 10.39 12.32 16.85
C ARG A 3 11.21 12.70 15.62
N TYR A 4 10.97 12.04 14.49
CA TYR A 4 11.53 12.47 13.21
C TYR A 4 10.98 13.86 12.84
N ARG A 5 11.86 14.72 12.33
CA ARG A 5 11.55 16.08 11.84
C ARG A 5 10.63 16.04 10.63
N ASN A 6 10.79 15.05 9.76
CA ASN A 6 9.98 14.85 8.57
C ASN A 6 10.10 13.41 8.04
N ARG A 7 9.29 13.08 7.03
CA ARG A 7 9.28 11.77 6.37
C ARG A 7 10.61 11.40 5.71
N ARG A 8 11.40 12.38 5.26
CA ARG A 8 12.69 12.09 4.64
C ARG A 8 13.69 11.59 5.67
N GLU A 9 13.72 12.22 6.84
CA GLU A 9 14.54 11.75 7.95
C GLU A 9 14.11 10.36 8.42
N ALA A 10 12.80 10.13 8.57
CA ALA A 10 12.29 8.80 8.90
C ALA A 10 12.70 7.74 7.86
N GLY A 11 12.62 8.07 6.56
CA GLY A 11 13.05 7.20 5.48
C GLY A 11 14.54 6.86 5.53
N ARG A 12 15.41 7.83 5.80
CA ARG A 12 16.87 7.59 5.92
C ARG A 12 17.24 6.72 7.11
N VAL A 13 16.58 6.92 8.25
CA VAL A 13 16.76 6.05 9.42
C VAL A 13 16.30 4.64 9.09
N LEU A 14 15.15 4.49 8.42
CA LEU A 14 14.67 3.19 7.96
C LEU A 14 15.64 2.53 6.96
N THR A 15 16.27 3.28 6.06
CA THR A 15 17.31 2.75 5.17
C THR A 15 18.42 2.06 5.95
N GLN A 16 18.96 2.70 7.00
CA GLN A 16 20.07 2.16 7.79
C GLN A 16 19.71 0.83 8.46
N GLU A 17 18.45 0.68 8.89
CA GLU A 17 17.95 -0.58 9.45
C GLU A 17 17.86 -1.68 8.39
N LEU A 18 17.49 -1.31 7.15
CA LEU A 18 17.31 -2.25 6.03
C LEU A 18 18.63 -2.65 5.36
N GLU A 19 19.68 -1.84 5.43
CA GLU A 19 21.00 -2.14 4.87
C GLU A 19 21.59 -3.45 5.41
N ASN A 20 21.20 -3.86 6.62
CA ASN A 20 21.68 -5.08 7.26
C ASN A 20 20.93 -6.36 6.84
N LEU A 21 19.91 -6.26 5.97
CA LEU A 21 19.03 -7.38 5.62
C LEU A 21 19.47 -8.18 4.37
N ASP A 22 20.65 -7.92 3.80
CA ASP A 22 21.19 -8.59 2.60
C ASP A 22 20.13 -8.76 1.48
N LEU A 23 19.43 -7.67 1.17
CA LEU A 23 18.33 -7.69 0.21
C LEU A 23 18.84 -7.98 -1.23
N PRO A 24 18.12 -8.78 -2.03
CA PRO A 24 18.46 -9.02 -3.43
C PRO A 24 18.57 -7.73 -4.26
N VAL A 25 19.45 -7.71 -5.24
CA VAL A 25 19.67 -6.53 -6.12
C VAL A 25 18.42 -6.15 -6.92
N ASP A 26 17.54 -7.12 -7.22
CA ASP A 26 16.29 -6.91 -7.96
C ASP A 26 15.09 -6.53 -7.06
N THR A 27 15.34 -6.24 -5.78
CA THR A 27 14.32 -5.77 -4.83
C THR A 27 13.59 -4.55 -5.36
N ILE A 28 12.27 -4.50 -5.11
CA ILE A 28 11.44 -3.35 -5.41
C ILE A 28 10.93 -2.76 -4.10
N VAL A 29 11.15 -1.46 -3.91
CA VAL A 29 10.57 -0.70 -2.81
C VAL A 29 9.24 -0.11 -3.28
N LEU A 30 8.15 -0.45 -2.62
CA LEU A 30 6.81 0.06 -2.89
C LEU A 30 6.41 1.08 -1.82
N GLY A 31 6.24 2.33 -2.22
CA GLY A 31 5.67 3.36 -1.36
C GLY A 31 4.15 3.36 -1.38
N LEU A 32 3.51 3.42 -0.21
CA LEU A 32 2.07 3.67 -0.10
C LEU A 32 1.79 5.18 -0.09
N PRO A 33 1.14 5.76 -1.13
CA PRO A 33 0.90 7.20 -1.17
C PRO A 33 -0.14 7.65 -0.13
N ARG A 34 -0.04 8.87 0.42
CA ARG A 34 0.87 9.96 -0.01
C ARG A 34 2.17 10.03 0.78
N GLY A 35 2.09 9.76 2.09
CA GLY A 35 3.22 9.95 3.00
C GLY A 35 4.27 8.88 2.86
N GLY A 36 3.86 7.61 2.83
CA GLY A 36 4.74 6.46 2.62
C GLY A 36 5.61 6.56 1.38
N ALA A 37 5.11 7.18 0.30
CA ALA A 37 5.89 7.44 -0.91
C ALA A 37 7.16 8.29 -0.67
N VAL A 38 7.12 9.25 0.26
CA VAL A 38 8.31 10.07 0.59
C VAL A 38 9.34 9.28 1.37
N CYS A 39 8.90 8.45 2.33
CA CYS A 39 9.81 7.56 3.07
C CYS A 39 10.42 6.51 2.12
N ALA A 40 9.59 5.88 1.28
CA ALA A 40 9.99 4.88 0.30
C ALA A 40 11.05 5.40 -0.67
N ALA A 41 10.95 6.65 -1.09
CA ALA A 41 11.94 7.26 -1.98
C ALA A 41 13.34 7.33 -1.36
N GLU A 42 13.46 7.66 -0.07
CA GLU A 42 14.76 7.68 0.61
C GLU A 42 15.28 6.25 0.84
N VAL A 43 14.40 5.28 1.12
CA VAL A 43 14.75 3.86 1.23
C VAL A 43 15.30 3.32 -0.09
N ALA A 44 14.57 3.52 -1.19
CA ALA A 44 14.99 3.05 -2.51
C ALA A 44 16.32 3.69 -2.95
N ALA A 45 16.48 4.99 -2.72
CA ALA A 45 17.71 5.71 -3.04
C ALA A 45 18.91 5.20 -2.23
N GLY A 46 18.74 4.96 -0.93
CA GLY A 46 19.83 4.49 -0.07
C GLY A 46 20.22 3.04 -0.34
N LEU A 47 19.26 2.18 -0.64
CA LEU A 47 19.52 0.78 -1.01
C LEU A 47 19.97 0.61 -2.48
N GLY A 48 19.86 1.65 -3.31
CA GLY A 48 20.21 1.57 -4.73
C GLY A 48 19.26 0.69 -5.56
N VAL A 49 18.01 0.55 -5.12
CA VAL A 49 17.01 -0.35 -5.73
C VAL A 49 15.86 0.44 -6.38
N ARG A 50 15.01 -0.27 -7.12
CA ARG A 50 13.87 0.35 -7.81
C ARG A 50 12.81 0.85 -6.82
N LEU A 51 12.39 2.10 -6.98
CA LEU A 51 11.19 2.65 -6.37
C LEU A 51 9.97 2.43 -7.27
N ASP A 52 8.85 2.04 -6.70
CA ASP A 52 7.53 2.13 -7.32
C ASP A 52 6.44 2.45 -6.28
N LEU A 53 5.20 2.60 -6.73
CA LEU A 53 4.07 2.92 -5.87
C LEU A 53 3.02 1.81 -5.91
N LEU A 54 2.46 1.50 -4.73
CA LEU A 54 1.30 0.61 -4.61
C LEU A 54 0.13 1.45 -4.09
N LEU A 55 -0.88 1.64 -4.94
CA LEU A 55 -2.07 2.39 -4.55
C LEU A 55 -3.08 1.45 -3.94
N VAL A 56 -3.51 1.75 -2.73
CA VAL A 56 -4.48 0.93 -1.98
C VAL A 56 -5.70 1.78 -1.61
N ARG A 57 -6.90 1.19 -1.69
CA ARG A 57 -8.16 1.77 -1.22
C ARG A 57 -8.88 0.77 -0.33
N LYS A 58 -9.37 1.23 0.82
CA LYS A 58 -10.22 0.42 1.70
C LYS A 58 -11.64 0.41 1.15
N LEU A 59 -12.31 -0.73 1.26
CA LEU A 59 -13.73 -0.89 1.02
C LEU A 59 -14.44 -0.79 2.38
N GLY A 60 -15.00 0.38 2.68
CA GLY A 60 -15.70 0.66 3.94
C GLY A 60 -17.15 0.17 3.92
N VAL A 61 -17.66 -0.25 5.07
CA VAL A 61 -19.08 -0.55 5.26
C VAL A 61 -19.89 0.74 5.03
N PRO A 62 -20.95 0.77 4.19
CA PRO A 62 -21.67 2.00 3.87
C PRO A 62 -22.18 2.78 5.09
N SER A 63 -22.69 2.07 6.11
CA SER A 63 -23.19 2.65 7.36
C SER A 63 -22.09 3.01 8.36
N HIS A 64 -20.90 2.43 8.21
CA HIS A 64 -19.76 2.56 9.14
C HIS A 64 -18.44 2.65 8.34
N PRO A 65 -18.15 3.79 7.68
CA PRO A 65 -17.03 3.91 6.74
C PRO A 65 -15.65 3.66 7.35
N GLU A 66 -15.52 3.76 8.67
CA GLU A 66 -14.33 3.43 9.44
C GLU A 66 -14.05 1.92 9.50
N VAL A 67 -15.10 1.09 9.39
CA VAL A 67 -15.01 -0.38 9.35
C VAL A 67 -14.82 -0.82 7.90
N ALA A 68 -13.71 -1.47 7.60
CA ALA A 68 -13.43 -1.98 6.26
C ALA A 68 -13.89 -3.44 6.13
N PHE A 69 -14.76 -3.73 5.15
CA PHE A 69 -15.11 -5.09 4.77
C PHE A 69 -14.14 -5.67 3.73
N GLY A 70 -13.22 -4.86 3.21
CA GLY A 70 -12.21 -5.30 2.26
C GLY A 70 -11.34 -4.15 1.80
N ALA A 71 -10.61 -4.38 0.73
CA ALA A 71 -9.80 -3.38 0.07
C ALA A 71 -9.43 -3.82 -1.36
N ILE A 72 -8.97 -2.85 -2.14
CA ILE A 72 -8.49 -3.02 -3.50
C ILE A 72 -7.13 -2.34 -3.65
N ALA A 73 -6.32 -2.82 -4.59
CA ALA A 73 -5.06 -2.19 -4.94
C ALA A 73 -4.84 -2.12 -6.45
N SER A 74 -3.97 -1.20 -6.88
CA SER A 74 -3.55 -1.06 -8.28
C SER A 74 -3.00 -2.38 -8.80
N GLY A 75 -3.37 -2.76 -10.04
CA GLY A 75 -3.04 -4.08 -10.60
C GLY A 75 -4.18 -5.09 -10.52
N GLY A 76 -5.36 -4.70 -10.04
CA GLY A 76 -6.57 -5.54 -10.04
C GLY A 76 -6.73 -6.41 -8.79
N PHE A 77 -5.93 -6.16 -7.74
CA PHE A 77 -6.01 -6.92 -6.51
C PHE A 77 -7.24 -6.50 -5.68
N ARG A 78 -7.92 -7.50 -5.12
CA ARG A 78 -9.08 -7.33 -4.25
C ARG A 78 -9.02 -8.33 -3.11
N VAL A 79 -9.18 -7.84 -1.90
CA VAL A 79 -9.22 -8.66 -0.68
C VAL A 79 -10.50 -8.33 0.07
N LEU A 80 -11.28 -9.34 0.43
CA LEU A 80 -12.49 -9.19 1.23
C LEU A 80 -12.32 -9.86 2.59
N ASN A 81 -12.78 -9.19 3.64
CA ASN A 81 -13.02 -9.80 4.93
C ASN A 81 -14.41 -10.44 4.90
N ALA A 82 -14.46 -11.75 4.68
CA ALA A 82 -15.71 -12.50 4.57
C ALA A 82 -16.65 -12.30 5.78
N SER A 83 -16.10 -12.17 7.00
CA SER A 83 -16.92 -11.99 8.21
C SER A 83 -17.65 -10.64 8.25
N VAL A 84 -17.01 -9.57 7.80
CA VAL A 84 -17.62 -8.23 7.74
C VAL A 84 -18.51 -8.11 6.50
N ALA A 85 -18.07 -8.66 5.38
CA ALA A 85 -18.82 -8.66 4.13
C ALA A 85 -20.13 -9.46 4.23
N ALA A 86 -20.18 -10.51 5.06
CA ALA A 86 -21.41 -11.29 5.30
C ALA A 86 -22.56 -10.48 5.92
N ALA A 87 -22.28 -9.31 6.50
CA ALA A 87 -23.30 -8.41 7.04
C ALA A 87 -23.88 -7.45 5.97
N LEU A 88 -23.39 -7.52 4.73
CA LEU A 88 -23.78 -6.65 3.62
C LEU A 88 -24.48 -7.49 2.54
N SER A 89 -25.39 -6.84 1.81
CA SER A 89 -25.91 -7.37 0.56
C SER A 89 -24.85 -7.30 -0.55
N ASP A 90 -24.97 -8.18 -1.55
CA ASP A 90 -24.09 -8.17 -2.73
C ASP A 90 -24.14 -6.81 -3.45
N GLU A 91 -25.30 -6.17 -3.49
CA GLU A 91 -25.48 -4.85 -4.10
C GLU A 91 -24.70 -3.77 -3.33
N GLU A 92 -24.73 -3.76 -2.00
CA GLU A 92 -23.95 -2.82 -1.18
C GLU A 92 -22.44 -3.01 -1.39
N VAL A 93 -21.99 -4.26 -1.42
CA VAL A 93 -20.58 -4.60 -1.68
C VAL A 93 -20.17 -4.06 -3.04
N GLU A 94 -20.95 -4.36 -4.08
CA GLU A 94 -20.63 -4.00 -5.46
C GLU A 94 -20.67 -2.48 -5.68
N GLN A 95 -21.61 -1.77 -5.06
CA GLN A 95 -21.66 -0.30 -5.11
C GLN A 95 -20.40 0.34 -4.51
N VAL A 96 -19.94 -0.14 -3.35
CA VAL A 96 -18.71 0.37 -2.73
C VAL A 96 -17.50 0.02 -3.59
N VAL A 97 -17.39 -1.21 -4.09
CA VAL A 97 -16.30 -1.63 -4.96
C VAL A 97 -16.20 -0.75 -6.20
N ARG A 98 -17.31 -0.55 -6.93
CA ARG A 98 -17.32 0.30 -8.14
C ARG A 98 -16.92 1.74 -7.85
N LYS A 99 -17.33 2.30 -6.71
CA LYS A 99 -16.93 3.65 -6.30
C LYS A 99 -15.43 3.72 -6.04
N GLU A 100 -14.90 2.78 -5.28
CA GLU A 100 -13.51 2.76 -4.87
C GLU A 100 -12.56 2.42 -6.03
N VAL A 101 -12.96 1.53 -6.95
CA VAL A 101 -12.21 1.24 -8.19
C VAL A 101 -12.08 2.50 -9.05
N ARG A 102 -13.17 3.26 -9.25
CA ARG A 102 -13.10 4.52 -10.02
C ARG A 102 -12.12 5.52 -9.42
N GLU A 103 -12.11 5.67 -8.10
CA GLU A 103 -11.14 6.55 -7.43
C GLU A 103 -9.71 6.00 -7.48
N LEU A 104 -9.54 4.68 -7.37
CA LEU A 104 -8.25 4.03 -7.54
C LEU A 104 -7.69 4.29 -8.95
N ASP A 105 -8.47 4.06 -9.99
CA ASP A 105 -8.08 4.28 -11.38
C ASP A 105 -7.72 5.73 -11.66
N ARG A 106 -8.50 6.68 -11.12
CA ARG A 106 -8.20 8.11 -11.20
C ARG A 106 -6.83 8.43 -10.61
N ARG A 107 -6.49 7.81 -9.47
CA ARG A 107 -5.17 8.01 -8.84
C ARG A 107 -4.07 7.27 -9.58
N VAL A 108 -4.30 6.05 -10.06
CA VAL A 108 -3.31 5.32 -10.89
C VAL A 108 -2.90 6.17 -12.08
N ALA A 109 -3.88 6.78 -12.78
CA ALA A 109 -3.62 7.71 -13.87
C ALA A 109 -2.88 8.98 -13.42
N ALA A 110 -3.30 9.61 -12.33
CA ALA A 110 -2.69 10.84 -11.83
C ALA A 110 -1.23 10.65 -11.33
N TYR A 111 -0.91 9.48 -10.80
CA TYR A 111 0.44 9.13 -10.33
C TYR A 111 1.28 8.46 -11.43
N GLY A 112 0.70 8.14 -12.59
CA GLY A 112 1.40 7.46 -13.69
C GLY A 112 1.84 6.04 -13.36
N VAL A 113 1.18 5.37 -12.42
CA VAL A 113 1.55 4.02 -11.96
C VAL A 113 1.18 2.99 -13.02
N ARG A 114 2.09 2.06 -13.28
CA ARG A 114 1.89 0.95 -14.21
C ARG A 114 1.64 -0.34 -13.44
N ALA A 115 0.99 -1.31 -14.09
CA ALA A 115 0.86 -2.65 -13.53
C ALA A 115 2.27 -3.24 -13.30
N LEU A 116 2.51 -3.76 -12.09
CA LEU A 116 3.74 -4.45 -11.72
C LEU A 116 3.44 -5.92 -11.52
N SER A 117 4.37 -6.76 -11.95
CA SER A 117 4.44 -8.14 -11.53
C SER A 117 5.52 -8.24 -10.44
N PHE A 118 5.13 -8.80 -9.31
CA PHE A 118 6.03 -9.05 -8.17
C PHE A 118 6.56 -10.49 -8.16
N THR A 119 6.15 -11.31 -9.14
CA THR A 119 6.46 -12.74 -9.17
C THR A 119 7.96 -12.98 -9.14
N GLY A 120 8.41 -13.72 -8.11
CA GLY A 120 9.81 -14.11 -7.93
C GLY A 120 10.73 -12.99 -7.42
N ARG A 121 10.20 -11.84 -6.99
CA ARG A 121 11.00 -10.69 -6.53
C ARG A 121 10.84 -10.44 -5.04
N CYS A 122 11.88 -9.91 -4.42
CA CYS A 122 11.77 -9.32 -3.09
C CYS A 122 11.04 -7.96 -3.18
N VAL A 123 10.07 -7.74 -2.30
CA VAL A 123 9.31 -6.49 -2.24
C VAL A 123 9.37 -5.92 -0.82
N VAL A 124 9.78 -4.66 -0.71
CA VAL A 124 9.78 -3.89 0.54
C VAL A 124 8.65 -2.86 0.46
N ILE A 125 7.61 -3.03 1.27
CA ILE A 125 6.47 -2.11 1.32
C ILE A 125 6.68 -1.09 2.43
N VAL A 126 6.62 0.20 2.09
CA VAL A 126 6.90 1.31 3.01
C VAL A 126 5.69 2.22 3.15
N ASP A 127 5.33 2.51 4.41
CA ASP A 127 4.38 3.55 4.78
C ASP A 127 5.03 4.54 5.76
N ASP A 128 4.45 5.73 5.92
CA ASP A 128 4.97 6.74 6.87
C ASP A 128 4.47 6.55 8.30
N GLY A 129 3.57 5.60 8.52
CA GLY A 129 3.11 5.19 9.84
C GLY A 129 2.04 4.10 9.76
N LEU A 130 1.84 3.40 10.87
CA LEU A 130 0.89 2.29 10.96
C LEU A 130 -0.02 2.49 12.16
N ALA A 131 -1.22 3.03 11.91
CA ALA A 131 -2.22 3.24 12.95
C ALA A 131 -2.96 1.94 13.32
N THR A 132 -3.57 1.28 12.33
CA THR A 132 -4.35 0.04 12.53
C THR A 132 -3.81 -1.17 11.74
N GLY A 133 -2.84 -0.92 10.86
CA GLY A 133 -2.26 -1.95 9.98
C GLY A 133 -3.17 -2.47 8.87
N ALA A 134 -4.41 -1.98 8.76
CA ALA A 134 -5.35 -2.44 7.75
C ALA A 134 -4.82 -2.19 6.33
N THR A 135 -4.33 -0.98 6.05
CA THR A 135 -3.75 -0.64 4.74
C THR A 135 -2.54 -1.51 4.41
N MET A 136 -1.65 -1.74 5.40
CA MET A 136 -0.45 -2.56 5.22
C MET A 136 -0.79 -4.02 4.94
N ARG A 137 -1.75 -4.61 5.66
CA ARG A 137 -2.19 -5.99 5.40
C ARG A 137 -2.69 -6.18 3.98
N VAL A 138 -3.44 -5.22 3.47
CA VAL A 138 -3.93 -5.25 2.08
C VAL A 138 -2.78 -5.09 1.10
N ALA A 139 -1.85 -4.17 1.38
CA ALA A 139 -0.68 -3.97 0.54
C ALA A 139 0.15 -5.25 0.42
N ILE A 140 0.37 -5.97 1.52
CA ILE A 140 1.07 -7.26 1.54
C ILE A 140 0.33 -8.29 0.69
N GLU A 141 -0.99 -8.42 0.86
CA GLU A 141 -1.77 -9.40 0.11
C GLU A 141 -1.83 -9.07 -1.39
N ALA A 142 -1.78 -7.79 -1.77
CA ALA A 142 -1.68 -7.35 -3.16
C ALA A 142 -0.27 -7.54 -3.76
N ALA A 143 0.76 -7.72 -2.93
CA ALA A 143 2.14 -7.90 -3.36
C ALA A 143 2.62 -9.36 -3.31
N ARG A 144 1.76 -10.29 -2.87
CA ARG A 144 1.99 -11.74 -2.88
C ARG A 144 1.63 -12.34 -4.24
#